data_AF-A0A3D1G2X0-F1
#
_entry.id   AF-A0A3D1G2X0-F1
#
_cell.length_a   1.000
_cell.length_b   1.000
_cell.length_c   1.000
_cell.angle_alpha   90.00
_cell.angle_beta   90.00
_cell.angle_gamma   90.00
#
_symmetry.space_group_name_H-M   'P 1'
#
loop_
_entity.id
_entity.type
_entity.pdbx_description
1 polymer ?
#
loop_
_entity_poly.entity_id
_entity_poly.type
_entity_poly.pdbx_seq_one_letter_code
_entity_poly.pdbx_strand_id
1 'polypeptide(L)'
;MAAAFLSELDIVYVGGGTTSAMLTLWQEKGLDHAIACAARNGLILSGVSAGAICWFEDLLLGTAEDGYALWPGMGLLKGSACPHYRNELPRKQSFDHHVLTGQLAPGIAIDDGVAVHIIDGVVASVEHARDDGGDAFLVHADNTEVEITGVDNTGLKTEPLQPGFRLTSSR
;
A
#
# COMPACT_ATOMS: atom_id res chain seq x y z
N MET A 1 -10.20 22.94 -7.11
CA MET A 1 -8.90 23.09 -7.80
C MET A 1 -8.19 21.74 -7.89
N ALA A 2 -7.85 21.08 -6.77
CA ALA A 2 -7.21 19.75 -6.79
C ALA A 2 -8.05 18.66 -7.48
N ALA A 3 -9.34 18.52 -7.14
CA ALA A 3 -10.21 17.49 -7.75
C ALA A 3 -10.38 17.66 -9.28
N ALA A 4 -10.50 18.90 -9.75
CA ALA A 4 -10.60 19.20 -11.18
C ALA A 4 -9.30 18.88 -11.92
N PHE A 5 -8.16 19.21 -11.32
CA PHE A 5 -6.86 18.85 -11.88
C PHE A 5 -6.68 17.33 -11.94
N LEU A 6 -7.01 16.61 -10.86
CA LEU A 6 -6.88 15.15 -10.79
C LEU A 6 -7.83 14.42 -11.76
N SER A 7 -9.02 14.96 -12.05
CA SER A 7 -9.96 14.34 -12.98
C SER A 7 -9.52 14.39 -14.44
N GLU A 8 -8.51 15.20 -14.77
CA GLU A 8 -7.93 15.30 -16.11
C GLU A 8 -6.70 14.39 -16.29
N LEU A 9 -6.27 13.68 -15.23
CA LEU A 9 -5.11 12.81 -15.27
C LEU A 9 -5.52 11.36 -15.51
N ASP A 10 -4.70 10.64 -16.27
CA ASP A 10 -4.83 9.18 -16.41
C ASP A 10 -4.15 8.44 -15.24
N ILE A 11 -3.01 8.97 -14.76
CA ILE A 11 -2.16 8.34 -13.75
C ILE A 11 -1.62 9.38 -12.76
N VAL A 12 -1.60 9.03 -11.48
CA VAL A 12 -0.79 9.71 -10.46
C VAL A 12 0.31 8.77 -10.00
N TYR A 13 1.55 9.25 -10.06
CA TYR A 13 2.73 8.55 -9.56
C TYR A 13 3.28 9.24 -8.31
N VAL A 14 3.44 8.48 -7.22
CA VAL A 14 3.94 8.97 -5.94
C VAL A 14 5.32 8.38 -5.65
N GLY A 15 6.29 9.27 -5.44
CA GLY A 15 7.65 8.88 -5.11
C GLY A 15 7.82 8.37 -3.66
N GLY A 16 9.05 8.00 -3.33
CA GLY A 16 9.44 7.74 -1.94
C GLY A 16 9.56 9.02 -1.11
N GLY A 17 9.70 8.88 0.20
CA GLY A 17 9.87 9.98 1.15
C GLY A 17 9.32 9.64 2.53
N THR A 18 9.11 10.66 3.36
CA THR A 18 8.50 10.48 4.68
C THR A 18 6.98 10.31 4.53
N THR A 19 6.51 9.06 4.52
CA THR A 19 5.09 8.71 4.31
C THR A 19 4.14 9.43 5.25
N SER A 20 4.50 9.56 6.54
CA SER A 20 3.67 10.26 7.53
C SER A 20 3.52 11.74 7.22
N ALA A 21 4.62 12.43 6.89
CA ALA A 21 4.58 13.84 6.50
C ALA A 21 3.75 14.07 5.23
N MET A 22 3.88 13.17 4.25
CA MET A 22 3.08 13.20 3.01
C MET A 22 1.58 13.04 3.32
N LEU A 23 1.19 12.01 4.07
CA LEU A 23 -0.20 11.74 4.41
C LEU A 23 -0.82 12.86 5.25
N THR A 24 -0.11 13.37 6.25
CA THR A 24 -0.56 14.52 7.06
C THR A 24 -0.81 15.74 6.19
N LEU A 25 0.12 16.08 5.30
CA LEU A 25 -0.06 17.20 4.39
C LEU A 25 -1.24 16.99 3.44
N TRP A 26 -1.43 15.77 2.93
CA TRP A 26 -2.56 15.47 2.05
C TRP A 26 -3.90 15.64 2.76
N GLN A 27 -4.01 15.15 3.99
CA GLN A 27 -5.20 15.32 4.83
C GLN A 27 -5.47 16.80 5.13
N GLU A 28 -4.44 17.56 5.53
CA GLU A 28 -4.56 19.00 5.79
C GLU A 28 -5.02 19.81 4.57
N LYS A 29 -4.65 19.36 3.36
CA LYS A 29 -5.04 20.02 2.10
C LYS A 29 -6.27 19.40 1.43
N GLY A 30 -6.86 18.35 2.01
CA GLY A 30 -7.96 17.58 1.42
C GLY A 30 -7.60 16.89 0.10
N LEU A 31 -6.31 16.65 -0.14
CA LEU A 31 -5.82 15.98 -1.34
C LEU A 31 -6.09 14.47 -1.29
N ASP A 32 -6.04 13.87 -0.11
CA ASP A 32 -6.42 12.47 0.14
C ASP A 32 -7.83 12.16 -0.38
N HIS A 33 -8.82 12.99 -0.03
CA HIS A 33 -10.19 12.84 -0.50
C HIS A 33 -10.32 13.07 -2.01
N ALA A 34 -9.61 14.06 -2.55
CA ALA A 34 -9.62 14.35 -3.98
C ALA A 34 -9.04 13.18 -4.80
N ILE A 35 -7.92 12.60 -4.35
CA ILE A 35 -7.32 11.40 -4.95
C ILE A 35 -8.27 10.22 -4.86
N ALA A 36 -8.86 9.97 -3.68
CA ALA A 36 -9.83 8.87 -3.51
C ALA A 36 -11.03 8.99 -4.47
N CYS A 37 -11.55 10.21 -4.67
CA CYS A 37 -12.61 10.45 -5.63
C CYS A 37 -12.16 10.26 -7.08
N ALA A 38 -10.96 10.73 -7.44
CA ALA A 38 -10.44 10.55 -8.79
C ALA A 38 -10.17 9.07 -9.11
N ALA A 39 -9.62 8.31 -8.16
CA ALA A 39 -9.37 6.87 -8.29
C ALA A 39 -10.67 6.09 -8.57
N ARG A 40 -11.76 6.42 -7.87
CA ARG A 40 -13.09 5.84 -8.15
C ARG A 40 -13.64 6.17 -9.54
N ASN A 41 -13.13 7.21 -10.19
CA ASN A 41 -13.50 7.60 -11.54
C ASN A 41 -12.48 7.13 -12.59
N GLY A 42 -11.58 6.21 -12.25
CA GLY A 42 -10.65 5.58 -13.19
C GLY A 42 -9.23 6.13 -13.19
N LEU A 43 -8.89 7.09 -12.31
CA LEU A 43 -7.50 7.50 -12.14
C LEU A 43 -6.64 6.34 -11.62
N ILE A 44 -5.58 5.99 -12.34
CA ILE A 44 -4.63 4.96 -11.91
C ILE A 44 -3.71 5.55 -10.84
N LEU A 45 -3.59 4.84 -9.71
CA LEU A 45 -2.66 5.18 -8.64
C LEU A 45 -1.42 4.30 -8.74
N SER A 46 -0.25 4.92 -8.67
CA SER A 46 1.04 4.23 -8.75
C SER A 46 2.03 4.89 -7.79
N GLY A 47 3.04 4.15 -7.38
CA GLY A 47 4.16 4.74 -6.65
C GLY A 47 5.22 3.74 -6.24
N VAL A 48 6.25 4.27 -5.58
CA VAL A 48 7.39 3.51 -5.08
C VAL A 48 7.63 3.80 -3.61
N SER A 49 8.08 2.80 -2.86
CA SER A 49 8.39 2.93 -1.44
C SER A 49 7.19 3.52 -0.66
N ALA A 50 7.30 4.72 -0.10
CA ALA A 50 6.19 5.45 0.51
C ALA A 50 4.93 5.50 -0.39
N GLY A 51 5.11 5.81 -1.67
CA GLY A 51 4.03 5.88 -2.65
C GLY A 51 3.52 4.51 -3.12
N ALA A 52 4.22 3.41 -2.83
CA ALA A 52 3.70 2.07 -3.10
C ALA A 52 2.71 1.63 -2.02
N ILE A 53 2.95 2.03 -0.76
CA ILE A 53 2.18 1.54 0.39
C ILE A 53 1.10 2.50 0.88
N CYS A 54 1.17 3.81 0.58
CA CYS A 54 0.27 4.79 1.19
C CYS A 54 -1.23 4.56 0.90
N TRP A 55 -1.56 3.76 -0.11
CA TRP A 55 -2.92 3.41 -0.51
C TRP A 55 -3.62 2.43 0.43
N PHE A 56 -2.86 1.63 1.19
CA PHE A 56 -3.38 0.58 2.07
C PHE A 56 -4.02 1.16 3.35
N GLU A 57 -4.76 0.33 4.10
CA GLU A 57 -5.41 0.76 5.35
C GLU A 57 -4.42 0.88 6.50
N ASP A 58 -3.49 -0.07 6.63
CA ASP A 58 -2.52 -0.11 7.72
C ASP A 58 -1.08 -0.09 7.19
N LEU A 59 -0.24 0.75 7.79
CA LEU A 59 1.15 0.96 7.38
C LEU A 59 2.11 0.71 8.53
N LEU A 60 3.26 0.12 8.21
CA LEU A 60 4.44 0.11 9.09
C LEU A 60 5.45 1.16 8.58
N LEU A 61 5.56 2.27 9.30
CA LEU A 61 6.44 3.39 8.94
C LEU A 61 7.70 3.41 9.81
N GLY A 62 8.74 4.07 9.33
CA GLY A 62 10.01 4.22 10.05
C GLY A 62 11.18 3.48 9.39
N THR A 63 12.31 3.46 10.09
CA THR A 63 13.57 2.85 9.62
C THR A 63 14.19 2.01 10.74
N ALA A 64 15.30 1.32 10.44
CA ALA A 64 16.03 0.56 11.45
C ALA A 64 16.61 1.47 12.55
N GLU A 65 16.99 2.69 12.20
CA GLU A 65 17.59 3.68 13.10
C GLU A 65 16.56 4.36 14.00
N ASP A 66 15.41 4.74 13.43
CA ASP A 66 14.36 5.50 14.13
C ASP A 66 13.31 4.60 14.80
N GLY A 67 13.32 3.31 14.46
CA GLY A 67 12.31 2.33 14.86
C GLY A 67 11.08 2.35 13.95
N TYR A 68 10.23 1.33 14.12
CA TYR A 68 9.02 1.14 13.32
C TYR A 68 7.76 1.43 14.14
N ALA A 69 6.78 2.08 13.50
CA ALA A 69 5.50 2.44 14.10
C ALA A 69 4.34 2.16 13.15
N LEU A 70 3.21 1.75 13.72
CA LEU A 70 1.96 1.55 13.00
C LEU A 70 1.30 2.89 12.69
N TRP A 71 0.75 3.02 11.47
CA TRP A 71 0.14 4.26 11.00
C TRP A 71 -1.04 3.97 10.08
N PRO A 72 -2.14 4.75 10.15
CA PRO A 72 -3.25 4.61 9.20
C PRO A 72 -2.86 5.12 7.82
N GLY A 73 -3.02 4.31 6.79
CA GLY A 73 -2.89 4.74 5.40
C GLY A 73 -4.15 5.40 4.86
N MET A 74 -4.25 5.55 3.55
CA MET A 74 -5.43 6.12 2.91
C MET A 74 -6.65 5.19 2.95
N GLY A 75 -6.44 3.88 3.15
CA GLY A 75 -7.52 2.89 3.22
C GLY A 75 -8.27 2.68 1.90
N LEU A 76 -7.62 2.93 0.76
CA LEU A 76 -8.14 2.59 -0.56
C LEU A 76 -8.01 1.09 -0.85
N LEU A 77 -6.97 0.46 -0.31
CA LEU A 77 -6.75 -0.98 -0.34
C LEU A 77 -6.84 -1.56 1.07
N LYS A 78 -7.41 -2.76 1.20
CA LYS A 78 -7.45 -3.50 2.47
C LYS A 78 -6.12 -4.19 2.76
N GLY A 79 -5.90 -4.50 4.03
CA GLY A 79 -4.67 -5.07 4.53
C GLY A 79 -3.54 -4.05 4.64
N SER A 80 -2.33 -4.55 4.77
CA SER A 80 -1.12 -3.75 4.84
C SER A 80 -0.22 -3.97 3.63
N ALA A 81 0.83 -3.18 3.52
CA ALA A 81 1.91 -3.45 2.58
C ALA A 81 3.29 -3.13 3.17
N CYS A 82 4.29 -3.91 2.77
CA CYS A 82 5.69 -3.71 3.15
C CYS A 82 6.54 -3.48 1.90
N PRO A 83 7.14 -2.29 1.72
CA PRO A 83 8.13 -2.09 0.67
C PRO A 83 9.49 -2.65 1.12
N HIS A 84 10.42 -2.81 0.19
CA HIS A 84 11.81 -3.21 0.47
C HIS A 84 11.91 -4.51 1.28
N TYR A 85 10.98 -5.45 1.11
CA TYR A 85 10.74 -6.51 2.08
C TYR A 85 11.99 -7.34 2.40
N ARG A 86 12.58 -8.03 1.41
CA ARG A 86 13.83 -8.78 1.63
C ARG A 86 15.07 -7.88 1.58
N ASN A 87 14.93 -6.66 1.08
CA ASN A 87 16.02 -5.69 0.95
C ASN A 87 16.36 -4.99 2.28
N GLU A 88 15.38 -4.81 3.17
CA GLU A 88 15.52 -4.19 4.50
C GLU A 88 15.14 -5.21 5.60
N LEU A 89 16.09 -6.07 5.98
CA LEU A 89 15.85 -7.13 6.96
C LEU A 89 15.19 -6.66 8.27
N PRO A 90 15.57 -5.53 8.89
CA PRO A 90 14.90 -5.03 10.09
C PRO A 90 13.42 -4.68 9.85
N ARG A 91 13.08 -4.17 8.66
CA ARG A 91 11.69 -3.85 8.29
C ARG A 91 10.87 -5.12 8.15
N LYS A 92 11.38 -6.11 7.41
CA LYS A 92 10.73 -7.42 7.28
C LYS A 92 10.46 -8.05 8.63
N GLN A 93 11.47 -8.11 9.50
CA GLN A 93 11.30 -8.67 10.85
C GLN A 93 10.21 -7.94 11.65
N SER A 94 10.16 -6.61 11.55
CA SER A 94 9.13 -5.82 12.21
C SER A 94 7.74 -6.04 11.60
N PHE A 95 7.64 -6.07 10.27
CA PHE A 95 6.38 -6.33 9.57
C PHE A 95 5.80 -7.70 9.90
N ASP A 96 6.61 -8.75 9.75
CA ASP A 96 6.25 -10.14 10.10
C ASP A 96 5.77 -10.23 11.55
N HIS A 97 6.49 -9.60 12.48
CA HIS A 97 6.10 -9.59 13.89
C HIS A 97 4.74 -8.93 14.14
N HIS A 98 4.48 -7.78 13.54
CA HIS A 98 3.21 -7.08 13.75
C HIS A 98 2.03 -7.81 13.07
N VAL A 99 2.26 -8.46 11.94
CA VAL A 99 1.26 -9.32 11.28
C VAL A 99 0.97 -10.56 12.14
N LEU A 100 2.02 -11.27 12.59
CA LEU A 100 1.89 -12.46 13.44
C LEU A 100 1.19 -12.17 14.77
N THR A 101 1.45 -11.01 15.37
CA THR A 101 0.83 -10.61 16.65
C THR A 101 -0.55 -9.98 16.47
N GLY A 102 -1.05 -9.85 15.23
CA GLY A 102 -2.36 -9.27 14.92
C GLY A 102 -2.46 -7.76 15.15
N GLN A 103 -1.33 -7.06 15.29
CA GLN A 103 -1.28 -5.60 15.42
C GLN A 103 -1.34 -4.89 14.07
N LEU A 104 -0.94 -5.58 13.00
CA LEU A 104 -1.03 -5.13 11.62
C LEU A 104 -1.82 -6.17 10.82
N ALA A 105 -2.71 -5.73 9.93
CA ALA A 105 -3.42 -6.65 9.06
C ALA A 105 -2.46 -7.43 8.14
N PRO A 106 -2.79 -8.67 7.72
CA PRO A 106 -2.11 -9.37 6.65
C PRO A 106 -1.94 -8.47 5.41
N GLY A 107 -0.87 -8.66 4.66
CA GLY A 107 -0.49 -7.69 3.65
C GLY A 107 0.45 -8.17 2.58
N ILE A 108 0.65 -7.29 1.60
CA ILE A 108 1.51 -7.53 0.44
C ILE A 108 2.91 -7.00 0.74
N ALA A 109 3.86 -7.90 0.80
CA ALA A 109 5.28 -7.58 0.86
C ALA A 109 5.87 -7.49 -0.54
N ILE A 110 6.68 -6.46 -0.81
CA ILE A 110 7.18 -6.11 -2.14
C ILE A 110 8.68 -5.86 -2.07
N ASP A 111 9.46 -6.58 -2.87
CA ASP A 111 10.89 -6.33 -2.99
C ASP A 111 11.23 -5.18 -3.96
N ASP A 112 12.48 -4.73 -3.90
CA ASP A 112 13.00 -3.73 -4.81
C ASP A 112 12.93 -4.19 -6.28
N GLY A 113 12.40 -3.34 -7.15
CA GLY A 113 12.29 -3.64 -8.58
C GLY A 113 11.09 -4.51 -8.93
N VAL A 114 10.21 -4.77 -7.97
CA VAL A 114 8.94 -5.47 -8.17
C VAL A 114 7.79 -4.47 -8.06
N ALA A 115 6.79 -4.62 -8.94
CA ALA A 115 5.54 -3.89 -8.86
C ALA A 115 4.36 -4.86 -8.79
N VAL A 116 3.39 -4.55 -7.93
CA VAL A 116 2.16 -5.33 -7.80
C VAL A 116 1.02 -4.54 -8.44
N HIS A 117 0.48 -5.07 -9.54
CA HIS A 117 -0.64 -4.47 -10.24
C HIS A 117 -1.96 -4.99 -9.64
N ILE A 118 -2.80 -4.06 -9.18
CA ILE A 118 -4.04 -4.37 -8.48
C ILE A 118 -5.21 -3.77 -9.24
N ILE A 119 -6.21 -4.59 -9.56
CA ILE A 119 -7.46 -4.18 -10.24
C ILE A 119 -8.62 -4.58 -9.34
N ASP A 120 -9.52 -3.62 -9.06
CA ASP A 120 -10.65 -3.81 -8.14
C ASP A 120 -10.24 -4.45 -6.81
N GLY A 121 -9.01 -4.08 -6.39
CA GLY A 121 -8.39 -4.54 -5.16
C GLY A 121 -8.05 -6.04 -5.11
N VAL A 122 -7.94 -6.67 -6.28
CA VAL A 122 -7.38 -8.01 -6.48
C VAL A 122 -6.04 -7.88 -7.21
N VAL A 123 -5.03 -8.64 -6.79
CA VAL A 123 -3.73 -8.66 -7.48
C VAL A 123 -3.91 -9.30 -8.87
N ALA A 124 -3.69 -8.51 -9.91
CA ALA A 124 -3.81 -8.92 -11.31
C ALA A 124 -2.49 -9.45 -11.87
N SER A 125 -1.36 -8.82 -11.52
CA SER A 125 -0.03 -9.28 -11.93
C SER A 125 1.06 -8.77 -10.98
N VAL A 126 2.22 -9.45 -11.04
CA VAL A 126 3.47 -9.03 -10.41
C VAL A 126 4.49 -8.81 -11.52
N GLU A 127 4.98 -7.59 -11.63
CA GLU A 127 5.89 -7.14 -12.68
C GLU A 127 7.30 -6.97 -12.15
N HIS A 128 8.29 -7.40 -12.93
CA HIS A 128 9.69 -7.40 -12.54
C HIS A 128 10.49 -6.47 -13.45
N ALA A 129 11.09 -5.43 -12.88
CA ALA A 129 11.96 -4.52 -13.61
C ALA A 129 13.34 -5.12 -13.91
N ARG A 130 13.73 -6.18 -13.18
CA ARG A 130 15.05 -6.83 -13.21
C ARG A 130 14.88 -8.33 -12.98
N ASP A 131 15.80 -9.11 -13.54
CA ASP A 131 15.90 -10.56 -13.30
C ASP A 131 16.96 -10.83 -12.22
N ASP A 132 16.68 -10.36 -11.00
CA ASP A 132 17.57 -10.48 -9.83
C ASP A 132 16.95 -11.31 -8.69
N GLY A 133 15.80 -11.94 -8.94
CA GLY A 133 15.10 -12.80 -8.00
C GLY A 133 14.27 -12.06 -6.95
N GLY A 134 14.09 -10.74 -7.05
CA GLY A 134 13.09 -9.99 -6.28
C GLY A 134 11.67 -10.47 -6.60
N ASP A 135 10.77 -10.46 -5.61
CA ASP A 135 9.37 -10.90 -5.80
C ASP A 135 8.39 -10.14 -4.87
N ALA A 136 7.12 -10.50 -4.93
CA ALA A 136 6.07 -10.06 -4.01
C ALA A 136 5.41 -11.26 -3.30
N PHE A 137 5.08 -11.06 -2.02
CA PHE A 137 4.57 -12.09 -1.13
C PHE A 137 3.30 -11.62 -0.45
N LEU A 138 2.40 -12.56 -0.21
CA LEU A 138 1.33 -12.39 0.75
C LEU A 138 1.80 -12.91 2.10
N VAL A 139 1.76 -12.05 3.11
CA VAL A 139 2.14 -12.37 4.49
C VAL A 139 0.88 -12.51 5.33
N HIS A 140 0.65 -13.71 5.86
CA HIS A 140 -0.52 -14.05 6.66
C HIS A 140 -0.28 -13.95 8.17
N ALA A 141 -1.37 -13.93 8.95
CA ALA A 141 -1.33 -13.85 10.41
C ALA A 141 -0.68 -15.07 11.11
N ASP A 142 -0.52 -16.19 10.42
CA ASP A 142 0.27 -17.34 10.88
C ASP A 142 1.76 -17.23 10.48
N ASN A 143 2.17 -16.06 9.98
CA ASN A 143 3.48 -15.74 9.43
C ASN A 143 3.90 -16.65 8.27
N THR A 144 2.93 -17.24 7.58
CA THR A 144 3.19 -17.89 6.29
C THR A 144 3.38 -16.82 5.22
N GLU A 145 4.45 -17.01 4.45
CA GLU A 145 4.79 -16.21 3.28
C GLU A 145 4.45 -17.04 2.05
N VAL A 146 3.52 -16.54 1.24
CA VAL A 146 3.14 -17.18 -0.03
C VAL A 146 3.52 -16.24 -1.16
N GLU A 147 4.43 -16.69 -2.02
CA GLU A 147 4.78 -15.99 -3.26
C GLU A 147 3.52 -15.77 -4.10
N ILE A 148 3.32 -14.54 -4.57
CA ILE A 148 2.13 -14.19 -5.36
C ILE A 148 2.32 -14.71 -6.79
N THR A 149 1.78 -15.90 -7.05
CA THR A 149 1.88 -16.57 -8.35
C THR A 149 0.52 -16.57 -9.08
N GLY A 150 0.42 -15.82 -10.18
CA GLY A 150 -0.78 -15.77 -11.02
C GLY A 150 -2.03 -15.15 -10.36
N VAL A 151 -3.11 -15.02 -11.14
CA VAL A 151 -4.29 -14.18 -10.85
C VAL A 151 -5.18 -14.69 -9.69
N ASP A 152 -5.02 -15.93 -9.21
CA ASP A 152 -6.11 -16.63 -8.50
C ASP A 152 -5.90 -16.98 -7.02
N ASN A 153 -4.76 -16.69 -6.37
CA ASN A 153 -4.48 -17.24 -5.03
C ASN A 153 -4.26 -16.24 -3.88
N THR A 154 -4.50 -14.94 -4.05
CA THR A 154 -4.07 -13.96 -3.02
C THR A 154 -5.04 -13.76 -1.86
N GLY A 155 -6.27 -14.29 -1.86
CA GLY A 155 -7.17 -14.27 -0.69
C GLY A 155 -7.55 -12.89 -0.11
N LEU A 156 -6.93 -11.80 -0.57
CA LEU A 156 -7.27 -10.42 -0.28
C LEU A 156 -8.48 -10.07 -1.14
N LYS A 157 -9.63 -10.60 -0.75
CA LYS A 157 -10.92 -10.06 -1.19
C LYS A 157 -11.05 -8.70 -0.53
N THR A 158 -10.57 -7.67 -1.20
CA THR A 158 -10.98 -6.32 -0.85
C THR A 158 -12.36 -6.12 -1.48
N GLU A 159 -13.29 -5.53 -0.73
CA GLU A 159 -14.53 -5.07 -1.34
C GLU A 159 -14.15 -4.01 -2.39
N PRO A 160 -14.71 -4.04 -3.61
CA PRO A 160 -14.46 -2.98 -4.59
C PRO A 160 -14.72 -1.63 -3.92
N LEU A 161 -13.93 -0.60 -4.23
CA LEU A 161 -14.03 0.74 -3.62
C LEU A 161 -15.51 1.17 -3.52
N GLN A 162 -16.12 0.94 -2.35
CA GLN A 162 -17.57 1.06 -2.21
C GLN A 162 -17.95 2.55 -2.37
N PRO A 163 -19.02 2.88 -3.11
CA PRO A 163 -19.56 4.22 -3.14
C PRO A 163 -19.94 4.67 -1.71
N GLY A 164 -19.21 5.64 -1.15
CA GLY A 164 -19.52 6.20 0.18
C GLY A 164 -18.50 5.94 1.29
N PHE A 165 -17.24 5.65 0.99
CA PHE A 165 -16.14 5.66 1.97
C PHE A 165 -16.19 6.94 2.81
N ARG A 166 -16.61 6.81 4.07
CA ARG A 166 -16.46 7.84 5.09
C ARG A 166 -15.19 7.53 5.84
N LEU A 167 -14.16 8.34 5.64
CA LEU A 167 -13.14 8.53 6.66
C LEU A 167 -13.87 9.08 7.89
N THR A 168 -14.19 8.22 8.86
CA THR A 168 -14.59 8.73 10.16
C THR A 168 -13.37 9.40 10.74
N SER A 169 -13.37 10.73 10.79
CA SER A 169 -12.45 11.49 11.63
C SER A 169 -12.76 11.10 13.09
N SER A 170 -12.05 10.12 13.63
CA SER A 170 -12.01 9.97 15.08
C SER A 170 -11.17 11.12 15.62
N ARG A 171 -11.87 11.98 16.37
CA ARG A 171 -11.32 13.08 17.16
C ARG A 171 -10.37 12.57 18.25
#